data_AF-A0A7S0ENM3-F1
#
_entry.id   AF-A0A7S0ENM3-F1
#
_cell.length_a   1.000
_cell.length_b   1.000
_cell.length_c   1.000
_cell.angle_alpha   90.00
_cell.angle_beta   90.00
_cell.angle_gamma   90.00
#
_symmetry.space_group_name_H-M   'P 1'
#
loop_
_entity.id
_entity.type
_entity.pdbx_description
1 polymer ?
#
loop_
_entity_poly.entity_id
_entity_poly.type
_entity_poly.pdbx_seq_one_letter_code
_entity_poly.pdbx_strand_id
1 'polypeptide(L)'
;KTGCQVKKGVTKFEEATDMKSALSKEEFVDDLAVTSMARLWDVGKTEPIKVGKASPTEGVLPSSVYMILKYEDDFLAAVQANAMVGGDNASRGVAIGMVLGAFHGAAAIPQHLRDGLNAWGKCEALLGRVLPPLPEGQRAKSEL
;
A
#
# COMPACT_ATOMS: atom_id res chain seq x y z
N LYS A 1 1.04 -24.85 6.93
CA LYS A 1 1.54 -23.83 7.91
C LYS A 1 1.06 -22.44 7.45
N THR A 2 -0.17 -22.07 7.78
CA THR A 2 -0.76 -20.77 7.43
C THR A 2 -0.38 -19.78 8.53
N GLY A 3 0.88 -19.34 8.54
CA GLY A 3 1.30 -18.26 9.43
C GLY A 3 0.51 -16.99 9.09
N CYS A 4 -0.13 -16.37 10.09
CA CYS A 4 -0.94 -15.17 9.96
C CYS A 4 -0.27 -14.13 9.04
N GLN A 5 -0.89 -13.82 7.89
CA GLN A 5 -0.33 -12.91 6.89
C GLN A 5 -0.13 -11.49 7.44
N VAL A 6 -1.01 -11.04 8.32
CA VAL A 6 -0.84 -9.75 9.02
C VAL A 6 0.44 -9.76 9.86
N LYS A 7 0.68 -10.83 10.63
CA LYS A 7 1.90 -10.96 11.44
C LYS A 7 3.16 -10.90 10.58
N LYS A 8 3.15 -11.51 9.38
CA LYS A 8 4.29 -11.43 8.45
C LYS A 8 4.59 -9.99 8.04
N GLY A 9 3.55 -9.22 7.69
CA GLY A 9 3.68 -7.81 7.32
C GLY A 9 4.25 -6.96 8.47
N VAL A 10 3.72 -7.15 9.68
CA VAL A 10 4.19 -6.45 10.89
C VAL A 10 5.65 -6.80 11.19
N THR A 11 6.00 -8.08 11.25
CA THR A 11 7.39 -8.50 11.51
C THR A 11 8.35 -7.98 10.45
N LYS A 12 7.93 -7.93 9.18
CA LYS A 12 8.78 -7.39 8.12
C LYS A 12 8.97 -5.88 8.23
N PHE A 13 7.94 -5.15 8.66
CA PHE A 13 8.03 -3.73 8.97
C PHE A 13 9.03 -3.47 10.12
N GLU A 14 8.92 -4.22 11.21
CA GLU A 14 9.85 -4.15 12.34
C GLU A 14 11.29 -4.42 11.88
N GLU A 15 11.51 -5.44 11.05
CA GLU A 15 12.82 -5.76 10.49
C GLU A 15 13.36 -4.63 9.58
N ALA A 16 12.54 -4.08 8.70
CA ALA A 16 12.97 -3.05 7.74
C ALA A 16 13.25 -1.68 8.40
N THR A 17 12.71 -1.44 9.59
CA THR A 17 12.89 -0.18 10.34
C THR A 17 13.91 -0.28 11.48
N ASP A 18 14.30 -1.50 11.88
CA ASP A 18 15.39 -1.70 12.84
C ASP A 18 16.76 -1.41 12.20
N MET A 19 17.41 -0.32 12.63
CA MET A 19 18.76 0.08 12.19
C MET A 19 19.83 -1.01 12.37
N LYS A 20 19.60 -2.00 13.23
CA LYS A 20 20.52 -3.13 13.44
C LYS A 20 20.35 -4.23 12.41
N SER A 21 19.19 -4.33 11.77
CA SER A 21 18.92 -5.38 10.77
C SER A 21 19.80 -5.20 9.52
N ALA A 22 19.97 -6.28 8.76
CA ALA A 22 20.62 -6.19 7.46
C ALA A 22 19.70 -5.50 6.44
N LEU A 23 18.40 -5.82 6.49
CA LEU A 23 17.39 -5.33 5.57
C LEU A 23 17.25 -3.80 5.56
N SER A 24 17.34 -3.16 6.73
CA SER A 24 17.21 -1.69 6.85
C SER A 24 18.35 -0.90 6.20
N LYS A 25 19.46 -1.56 5.88
CA LYS A 25 20.66 -0.95 5.28
C LYS A 25 20.69 -1.08 3.76
N GLU A 26 19.75 -1.81 3.19
CA GLU A 26 19.66 -2.04 1.76
C GLU A 26 19.07 -0.83 1.04
N GLU A 27 19.61 -0.49 -0.13
CA GLU A 27 19.11 0.61 -0.98
C GLU A 27 17.66 0.38 -1.41
N PHE A 28 17.32 -0.87 -1.74
CA PHE A 28 15.99 -1.30 -2.19
C PHE A 28 15.25 -2.11 -1.11
N VAL A 29 15.24 -1.56 0.11
CA VAL A 29 14.64 -2.21 1.30
C VAL A 29 13.18 -2.65 1.07
N ASP A 30 12.38 -1.87 0.34
CA ASP A 30 10.97 -2.19 0.09
C ASP A 30 10.78 -3.35 -0.88
N ASP A 31 11.55 -3.36 -1.97
CA ASP A 31 11.56 -4.44 -2.96
C ASP A 31 11.95 -5.76 -2.31
N LEU A 32 13.01 -5.74 -1.47
CA LEU A 32 13.48 -6.91 -0.74
C LEU A 32 12.47 -7.38 0.32
N ALA A 33 11.87 -6.45 1.05
CA ALA A 33 10.84 -6.76 2.05
C ALA A 33 9.65 -7.48 1.38
N VAL A 34 9.08 -6.87 0.34
CA VAL A 34 7.93 -7.41 -0.38
C VAL A 34 8.26 -8.74 -1.06
N THR A 35 9.42 -8.85 -1.70
CA THR A 35 9.86 -10.07 -2.37
C THR A 35 10.07 -11.22 -1.38
N SER A 36 10.65 -10.94 -0.21
CA SER A 36 10.87 -11.96 0.84
C SER A 36 9.57 -12.46 1.49
N MET A 37 8.50 -11.66 1.45
CA MET A 37 7.17 -12.05 1.93
C MET A 37 6.35 -12.78 0.86
N ALA A 38 6.67 -12.58 -0.41
CA ALA A 38 6.05 -13.32 -1.49
C ALA A 38 6.60 -14.75 -1.54
N ARG A 39 5.72 -15.74 -1.68
CA ARG A 39 6.07 -17.17 -1.84
C ARG A 39 6.80 -17.50 -3.15
N LEU A 40 7.41 -16.52 -3.81
CA LEU A 40 8.10 -16.70 -5.09
C LEU A 40 9.28 -17.69 -4.99
N TRP A 41 9.86 -17.89 -3.80
CA TRP A 41 10.88 -18.91 -3.56
C TRP A 41 10.36 -20.37 -3.62
N ASP A 42 9.06 -20.61 -3.45
CA ASP A 42 8.46 -21.95 -3.51
C ASP A 42 7.89 -22.28 -4.91
N VAL A 43 7.67 -21.28 -5.76
CA VAL A 43 6.93 -21.43 -7.04
C VAL A 43 7.85 -21.68 -8.26
N GLY A 44 9.17 -21.70 -8.08
CA GLY A 44 10.10 -21.50 -9.22
C GLY A 44 11.31 -22.43 -9.35
N LYS A 45 11.33 -23.64 -8.79
CA LYS A 45 12.34 -24.65 -9.21
C LYS A 45 11.97 -25.42 -10.48
N THR A 46 10.77 -25.21 -11.04
CA THR A 46 10.28 -26.04 -12.17
C THR A 46 9.71 -25.28 -13.35
N GLU A 47 9.38 -23.98 -13.27
CA GLU A 47 8.99 -23.20 -14.45
C GLU A 47 9.57 -21.77 -14.46
N PRO A 48 10.06 -21.25 -15.60
CA PRO A 48 10.43 -19.85 -15.76
C PRO A 48 9.22 -18.95 -15.49
N ILE A 49 9.43 -17.87 -14.73
CA ILE A 49 8.40 -16.84 -14.51
C ILE A 49 7.96 -16.30 -15.88
N LYS A 50 6.76 -16.68 -16.32
CA LYS A 50 6.15 -16.13 -17.52
C LYS A 50 5.75 -14.70 -17.23
N VAL A 51 6.48 -13.75 -17.81
CA VAL A 51 6.12 -12.33 -17.85
C VAL A 51 4.67 -12.17 -18.34
N GLY A 52 3.87 -11.36 -17.65
CA GLY A 52 2.52 -10.97 -18.09
C GLY A 52 1.32 -11.62 -17.39
N LYS A 53 1.50 -12.33 -16.27
CA LYS A 53 0.37 -12.73 -15.39
C LYS A 53 0.62 -12.23 -13.98
N ALA A 54 -0.42 -11.69 -13.34
CA ALA A 54 -0.40 -11.12 -12.00
C ALA A 54 0.49 -11.93 -11.04
N SER A 55 1.33 -11.23 -10.26
CA SER A 55 2.18 -11.83 -9.24
C SER A 55 1.31 -12.62 -8.23
N PRO A 56 1.83 -13.68 -7.59
CA PRO A 56 1.05 -14.46 -6.62
C PRO A 56 0.39 -13.57 -5.56
N THR A 57 -0.94 -13.61 -5.46
CA THR A 57 -1.73 -12.81 -4.50
C THR A 57 -1.37 -13.09 -3.04
N GLU A 58 -0.71 -14.23 -2.76
CA GLU A 58 -0.27 -14.63 -1.42
C GLU A 58 0.64 -13.62 -0.72
N GLY A 59 1.30 -12.71 -1.45
CA GLY A 59 2.10 -11.62 -0.91
C GLY A 59 1.38 -10.28 -0.74
N VAL A 60 0.15 -10.13 -1.26
CA VAL A 60 -0.55 -8.83 -1.31
C VAL A 60 -0.90 -8.33 0.09
N LEU A 61 -1.55 -9.16 0.91
CA LEU A 61 -1.95 -8.78 2.26
C LEU A 61 -0.75 -8.41 3.17
N PRO A 62 0.30 -9.25 3.34
CA PRO A 62 1.42 -8.88 4.20
C PRO A 62 2.16 -7.64 3.68
N SER A 63 2.30 -7.49 2.36
CA SER A 63 2.97 -6.33 1.76
C SER A 63 2.14 -5.04 1.89
N SER A 64 0.81 -5.14 1.85
CA SER A 64 -0.06 -3.98 2.10
C SER A 64 0.09 -3.50 3.54
N VAL A 65 0.08 -4.43 4.51
CA VAL A 65 0.31 -4.11 5.94
C VAL A 65 1.69 -3.47 6.14
N TYR A 66 2.73 -4.03 5.53
CA TYR A 66 4.07 -3.47 5.57
C TYR A 66 4.12 -2.01 5.07
N MET A 67 3.53 -1.74 3.90
CA MET A 67 3.51 -0.39 3.31
C MET A 67 2.71 0.59 4.17
N ILE A 68 1.56 0.17 4.69
CA ILE A 68 0.72 0.99 5.57
C ILE A 68 1.50 1.41 6.81
N LEU A 69 2.19 0.47 7.47
CA LEU A 69 2.93 0.76 8.71
C LEU A 69 4.20 1.58 8.45
N LYS A 70 4.93 1.27 7.39
CA LYS A 70 6.19 1.98 7.08
C LYS A 70 5.98 3.44 6.68
N TYR A 71 4.88 3.72 6.00
CA TYR A 71 4.55 5.04 5.46
C TYR A 71 3.28 5.60 6.11
N GLU A 72 3.01 5.26 7.38
CA GLU A 72 1.74 5.60 8.04
C GLU A 72 1.47 7.10 8.06
N ASP A 73 2.51 7.92 8.15
CA ASP A 73 2.42 9.38 8.23
C ASP A 73 2.45 10.08 6.87
N ASP A 74 2.69 9.36 5.77
CA ASP A 74 2.84 9.95 4.44
C ASP A 74 2.13 9.12 3.37
N PHE A 75 0.88 9.52 3.08
CA PHE A 75 0.05 8.90 2.05
C PHE A 75 0.74 8.89 0.68
N LEU A 76 1.40 10.00 0.30
CA LEU A 76 2.01 10.12 -1.03
C LEU A 76 3.21 9.19 -1.14
N ALA A 77 4.08 9.17 -0.14
CA ALA A 77 5.20 8.24 -0.09
C ALA A 77 4.72 6.78 -0.12
N ALA A 78 3.64 6.45 0.60
CA ALA A 78 3.08 5.09 0.61
C ALA A 78 2.63 4.63 -0.79
N VAL A 79 1.88 5.48 -1.52
CA VAL A 79 1.40 5.12 -2.87
C VAL A 79 2.53 5.09 -3.89
N GLN A 80 3.53 5.98 -3.77
CA GLN A 80 4.72 5.98 -4.61
C GLN A 80 5.58 4.73 -4.38
N ALA A 81 5.92 4.41 -3.13
CA ALA A 81 6.68 3.21 -2.79
C ALA A 81 5.96 1.94 -3.27
N ASN A 82 4.65 1.84 -3.07
CA ASN A 82 3.87 0.72 -3.57
C ASN A 82 3.91 0.58 -5.10
N ALA A 83 3.87 1.70 -5.83
CA ALA A 83 3.96 1.70 -7.28
C ALA A 83 5.35 1.25 -7.76
N MET A 84 6.42 1.74 -7.11
CA MET A 84 7.81 1.47 -7.47
C MET A 84 8.22 0.01 -7.26
N VAL A 85 7.72 -0.67 -6.22
CA VAL A 85 8.00 -2.10 -5.96
C VAL A 85 7.43 -3.03 -7.06
N GLY A 86 6.48 -2.56 -7.87
CA GLY A 86 5.92 -3.33 -8.98
C GLY A 86 5.14 -4.58 -8.55
N GLY A 87 5.06 -5.59 -9.43
CA GLY A 87 4.22 -6.78 -9.23
C GLY A 87 2.72 -6.44 -9.16
N ASP A 88 1.96 -7.08 -8.28
CA ASP A 88 0.53 -6.79 -8.06
C ASP A 88 0.34 -5.54 -7.17
N ASN A 89 0.83 -4.40 -7.65
CA ASN A 89 0.73 -3.10 -6.96
C ASN A 89 -0.70 -2.55 -6.92
N ALA A 90 -1.54 -2.92 -7.89
CA ALA A 90 -2.93 -2.49 -7.97
C ALA A 90 -3.74 -3.06 -6.78
N SER A 91 -3.62 -4.35 -6.51
CA SER A 91 -4.32 -4.98 -5.39
C SER A 91 -3.84 -4.44 -4.04
N ARG A 92 -2.53 -4.23 -3.88
CA ARG A 92 -1.98 -3.58 -2.67
C ARG A 92 -2.45 -2.14 -2.54
N GLY A 93 -2.50 -1.41 -3.64
CA GLY A 93 -2.93 -0.01 -3.70
C GLY A 93 -4.35 0.19 -3.19
N VAL A 94 -5.26 -0.76 -3.43
CA VAL A 94 -6.63 -0.72 -2.87
C VAL A 94 -6.59 -0.76 -1.35
N ALA A 95 -5.84 -1.69 -0.75
CA ALA A 95 -5.76 -1.82 0.71
C ALA A 95 -5.03 -0.63 1.35
N ILE A 96 -3.90 -0.20 0.77
CA ILE A 96 -3.11 0.93 1.24
C ILE A 96 -3.94 2.23 1.18
N GLY A 97 -4.56 2.51 0.03
CA GLY A 97 -5.37 3.71 -0.16
C GLY A 97 -6.61 3.74 0.74
N MET A 98 -7.25 2.59 0.97
CA MET A 98 -8.39 2.48 1.87
C MET A 98 -8.02 2.79 3.32
N VAL A 99 -6.93 2.20 3.83
CA VAL A 99 -6.51 2.38 5.23
C VAL A 99 -5.95 3.78 5.46
N LEU A 100 -4.97 4.21 4.65
CA LEU A 100 -4.35 5.52 4.84
C LEU A 100 -5.30 6.67 4.46
N GLY A 101 -6.17 6.47 3.47
CA GLY A 101 -7.22 7.44 3.13
C GLY A 101 -8.29 7.57 4.21
N ALA A 102 -8.60 6.49 4.94
CA ALA A 102 -9.47 6.56 6.11
C ALA A 102 -8.77 7.19 7.32
N PHE A 103 -7.47 6.91 7.51
CA PHE A 103 -6.68 7.43 8.61
C PHE A 103 -6.42 8.94 8.51
N HIS A 104 -6.04 9.43 7.33
CA HIS A 104 -5.75 10.85 7.07
C HIS A 104 -6.93 11.65 6.53
N GLY A 105 -7.97 10.96 6.06
CA GLY A 105 -9.08 11.56 5.32
C GLY A 105 -8.77 11.78 3.83
N ALA A 106 -9.82 11.85 3.00
CA ALA A 106 -9.69 12.02 1.55
C ALA A 106 -8.96 13.31 1.16
N ALA A 107 -8.98 14.33 2.03
CA ALA A 107 -8.29 15.60 1.84
C ALA A 107 -6.75 15.47 1.80
N ALA A 108 -6.18 14.40 2.37
CA ALA A 108 -4.74 14.14 2.37
C ALA A 108 -4.21 13.63 1.02
N ILE A 109 -5.09 13.15 0.13
CA ILE A 109 -4.69 12.69 -1.21
C ILE A 109 -4.29 13.92 -2.05
N PRO A 110 -3.06 14.05 -2.58
CA PRO A 110 -2.65 15.21 -3.36
C PRO A 110 -3.54 15.48 -4.58
N GLN A 111 -3.84 16.75 -4.85
CA GLN A 111 -4.78 17.15 -5.91
C GLN A 111 -4.40 16.58 -7.28
N HIS A 112 -3.11 16.60 -7.65
CA HIS A 112 -2.64 16.07 -8.93
C HIS A 112 -2.93 14.56 -9.12
N LEU A 113 -3.01 13.77 -8.04
CA LEU A 113 -3.41 12.36 -8.12
C LEU A 113 -4.92 12.23 -8.32
N ARG A 114 -5.72 13.13 -7.74
CA ARG A 114 -7.18 13.17 -7.91
C ARG A 114 -7.53 13.51 -9.36
N ASP A 115 -6.86 14.53 -9.89
CA ASP A 115 -7.08 15.01 -11.26
C ASP A 115 -6.69 13.95 -12.31
N GLY A 116 -5.74 13.08 -11.98
CA GLY A 116 -5.33 11.95 -12.82
C GLY A 116 -6.32 10.76 -12.83
N LEU A 117 -7.33 10.74 -11.97
CA LEU A 117 -8.28 9.62 -11.85
C LEU A 117 -9.59 9.91 -12.59
N ASN A 118 -9.81 9.21 -13.71
CA ASN A 118 -11.04 9.31 -14.52
C ASN A 118 -12.34 9.14 -13.72
N ALA A 119 -12.32 8.38 -12.62
CA ALA A 119 -13.49 8.07 -11.81
C ALA A 119 -13.56 8.86 -10.49
N TRP A 120 -12.70 9.88 -10.28
CA TRP A 120 -12.64 10.62 -9.01
C TRP A 120 -14.00 11.16 -8.56
N GLY A 121 -14.70 11.89 -9.44
CA GLY A 121 -16.00 12.47 -9.11
C GLY A 121 -17.07 11.42 -8.78
N LYS A 122 -17.01 10.23 -9.39
CA LYS A 122 -17.89 9.11 -9.04
C LYS A 122 -17.58 8.57 -7.65
N CYS A 123 -16.30 8.42 -7.30
CA CYS A 123 -15.87 7.98 -5.97
C CYS A 123 -16.28 8.98 -4.89
N GLU A 124 -16.10 10.28 -5.13
CA GLU A 124 -16.52 11.35 -4.21
C GLU A 124 -18.04 11.36 -3.98
N ALA A 125 -18.83 11.21 -5.06
CA ALA A 125 -20.28 11.10 -4.96
C ALA A 125 -20.72 9.86 -4.16
N LEU A 126 -20.02 8.73 -4.29
CA LEU A 126 -20.30 7.52 -3.51
C LEU A 126 -19.90 7.70 -2.05
N LEU A 127 -18.74 8.31 -1.77
CA LEU A 127 -18.30 8.62 -0.41
C LEU A 127 -19.32 9.50 0.31
N GLY A 128 -19.84 10.53 -0.34
CA GLY A 128 -20.88 11.41 0.22
C GLY A 128 -22.24 10.71 0.48
N ARG A 129 -22.49 9.54 -0.11
CA ARG A 129 -23.68 8.72 0.18
C ARG A 129 -23.48 7.74 1.33
N VAL A 130 -22.24 7.27 1.52
CA VAL A 130 -21.91 6.22 2.50
C VAL A 130 -21.50 6.83 3.84
N LEU A 131 -20.83 7.98 3.83
CA LEU A 131 -20.38 8.66 5.03
C LEU A 131 -21.37 9.77 5.44
N PRO A 132 -21.68 9.92 6.73
CA PRO A 132 -22.38 11.11 7.20
C PRO A 132 -21.53 12.35 6.90
N PRO A 133 -22.16 13.53 6.69
CA PRO A 133 -21.41 14.76 6.46
C PRO A 133 -20.42 15.00 7.60
N LEU A 134 -19.15 15.25 7.24
CA LEU A 134 -18.11 15.58 8.20
C LEU A 134 -18.56 16.78 9.05
N PRO A 135 -18.33 16.78 10.38
CA PRO A 135 -18.55 17.94 11.23
C PRO A 135 -17.83 19.15 10.63
N GLU A 136 -18.43 20.34 10.75
CA GLU A 136 -18.02 21.56 10.03
C GLU A 136 -16.52 21.93 10.22
N GLY A 137 -15.85 21.42 11.26
CA GLY A 137 -14.42 21.60 11.52
C GLY A 137 -13.45 20.71 10.73
N GLN A 138 -13.92 19.73 9.95
CA GLN A 138 -13.07 18.84 9.12
C GLN A 138 -13.33 18.99 7.61
N ARG A 139 -14.21 19.91 7.21
CA ARG A 139 -14.34 20.29 5.81
C ARG A 139 -13.04 20.96 5.41
N ALA A 140 -12.33 20.40 4.42
CA ALA A 140 -11.20 21.06 3.81
C ALA A 140 -11.63 22.49 3.48
N LYS A 141 -10.94 23.48 4.06
CA LYS A 141 -11.14 24.88 3.67
C LYS A 141 -10.78 24.95 2.20
N SER A 142 -11.79 25.02 1.33
CA SER A 142 -11.61 25.46 -0.04
C SER A 142 -11.23 26.94 0.06
N GLU A 143 -9.94 27.22 0.18
CA GLU A 143 -9.47 28.58 0.03
C GLU A 143 -9.56 28.95 -1.46
N LEU A 144 -10.16 30.13 -1.66
CA LEU A 144 -10.59 30.83 -2.87
C LEU A 144 -9.59 30.82 -4.03
#